data_AF-A0A3D0C3V2-F1
#
_entry.id   AF-A0A3D0C3V2-F1
#
_cell.length_a   1.000
_cell.length_b   1.000
_cell.length_c   1.000
_cell.angle_alpha   90.00
_cell.angle_beta   90.00
_cell.angle_gamma   90.00
#
_symmetry.space_group_name_H-M   'P 1'
#
loop_
_entity.id
_entity.type
_entity.pdbx_description
1 polymer ?
#
loop_
_entity_poly.entity_id
_entity_poly.type
_entity_poly.pdbx_seq_one_letter_code
_entity_poly.pdbx_strand_id
1 'polypeptide(L)' 'MLTTIEDKKPTLEEAQALVGGFVEMVRSPNNSEIQILVNEEGLLKGLPFNEEATKICGTGIVGNAVILKGNAKWD' A
#
# COMPACT_ATOMS: atom_id res chain seq x y z
N MET A 1 -2.10 6.20 7.51
CA MET A 1 -2.21 7.22 6.44
C MET A 1 -2.37 6.49 5.11
N LEU A 2 -3.10 7.07 4.16
CA LEU A 2 -3.27 6.53 2.80
C LEU A 2 -2.73 7.55 1.79
N THR A 3 -1.81 7.13 0.91
CA THR A 3 -1.21 7.98 -0.14
C THR A 3 -1.55 7.41 -1.51
N THR A 4 -1.71 8.26 -2.53
CA THR A 4 -1.89 7.82 -3.92
C THR A 4 -0.80 8.40 -4.81
N ILE A 5 -0.22 7.58 -5.69
CA ILE A 5 0.79 7.97 -6.68
C ILE A 5 0.30 7.52 -8.06
N GLU A 6 0.35 8.43 -9.04
CA GLU A 6 -0.13 8.17 -10.41
C GLU A 6 0.92 8.44 -11.49
N ASP A 7 1.89 9.34 -11.21
CA ASP A 7 2.80 9.88 -12.23
C ASP A 7 4.01 8.99 -12.51
N LYS A 8 4.70 8.55 -11.47
CA LYS A 8 5.97 7.81 -11.58
C LYS A 8 6.02 6.67 -10.57
N LYS A 9 6.49 5.53 -11.06
CA LYS A 9 6.80 4.35 -10.28
C LYS A 9 7.77 4.67 -9.14
N PRO A 10 7.40 4.46 -7.85
CA PRO A 10 8.35 4.63 -6.77
C PRO A 10 9.45 3.58 -6.87
N THR A 11 10.66 3.95 -6.48
CA THR A 11 11.72 2.98 -6.19
C THR A 11 11.36 2.14 -4.97
N LEU A 12 12.05 1.01 -4.80
CA LEU A 12 11.85 0.17 -3.62
C LEU A 12 12.13 0.95 -2.33
N GLU A 13 13.21 1.73 -2.29
CA GLU A 13 13.58 2.54 -1.12
C GLU A 13 12.52 3.60 -0.78
N GLU A 14 12.00 4.32 -1.78
CA GLU A 14 10.91 5.28 -1.59
C GLU A 14 9.64 4.58 -1.07
N ALA A 15 9.29 3.43 -1.63
CA ALA A 15 8.13 2.67 -1.17
C ALA A 15 8.29 2.18 0.28
N GLN A 16 9.47 1.66 0.63
CA GLN A 16 9.79 1.23 2.01
C GLN A 16 9.70 2.40 3.00
N ALA A 17 10.18 3.58 2.61
CA ALA A 17 10.08 4.79 3.43
C ALA A 17 8.60 5.21 3.64
N LEU A 18 7.77 5.12 2.60
CA LEU A 18 6.34 5.48 2.67
C LEU A 18 5.53 4.53 3.57
N VAL A 19 5.75 3.21 3.45
CA VAL A 19 5.04 2.22 4.27
C VAL A 19 5.68 2.00 5.65
N GLY A 20 6.90 2.49 5.86
CA GLY A 20 7.63 2.41 7.13
C GLY A 20 8.25 1.05 7.42
N GLY A 21 8.71 0.32 6.40
CA GLY A 21 9.25 -1.04 6.55
C GLY A 21 9.42 -1.78 5.22
N PHE A 22 9.54 -3.11 5.28
CA PHE A 22 9.48 -3.93 4.07
C PHE A 22 8.10 -3.82 3.40
N VAL A 23 8.11 -3.88 2.07
CA VAL A 23 6.93 -3.64 1.26
C VAL A 23 6.33 -4.97 0.83
N GLU A 24 5.04 -5.13 1.08
CA GLU A 24 4.21 -6.15 0.46
C GLU A 24 3.23 -5.47 -0.52
N MET A 25 3.01 -6.08 -1.68
CA MET A 25 1.96 -5.63 -2.61
C MET A 25 0.69 -6.46 -2.41
N VAL A 26 -0.40 -5.78 -2.07
CA VAL A 26 -1.75 -6.35 -2.00
C VAL A 26 -2.63 -5.79 -3.12
N ARG A 27 -3.74 -6.46 -3.40
CA ARG A 27 -4.68 -6.09 -4.47
C ARG A 27 -6.05 -5.78 -3.90
N SER A 28 -6.78 -4.88 -4.56
CA SER A 28 -8.19 -4.66 -4.24
C SER A 28 -9.04 -5.76 -4.88
N PRO A 29 -9.97 -6.38 -4.14
CA PRO A 29 -10.91 -7.34 -4.72
C PRO A 29 -11.92 -6.70 -5.67
N ASN A 30 -12.10 -5.36 -5.60
CA ASN A 30 -13.12 -4.63 -6.34
C ASN A 30 -12.54 -3.70 -7.43
N ASN A 31 -11.22 -3.55 -7.51
CA ASN A 31 -10.58 -2.66 -8.47
C ASN A 31 -9.21 -3.22 -8.90
N SER A 32 -9.17 -3.87 -10.07
CA SER A 32 -7.96 -4.41 -10.67
C SER A 32 -6.99 -3.34 -11.17
N GLU A 33 -7.45 -2.09 -11.32
CA GLU A 33 -6.65 -1.00 -11.88
C GLU A 33 -5.75 -0.31 -10.87
N ILE A 34 -5.76 -0.75 -9.62
CA ILE A 34 -4.88 -0.22 -8.58
C ILE A 34 -4.01 -1.30 -7.98
N GLN A 35 -2.81 -0.91 -7.57
CA GLN A 35 -1.94 -1.68 -6.70
C GLN A 35 -1.88 -0.98 -5.34
N ILE A 36 -1.71 -1.75 -4.27
CA ILE A 36 -1.57 -1.20 -2.94
C ILE A 36 -0.30 -1.76 -2.32
N LEU A 37 0.61 -0.88 -1.90
CA LEU A 37 1.80 -1.22 -1.14
C LEU A 37 1.52 -0.99 0.34
N VAL A 38 1.88 -1.96 1.16
CA VAL A 38 1.70 -1.93 2.62
C VAL A 38 2.97 -2.39 3.32
N ASN A 39 3.03 -2.21 4.63
CA ASN A 39 4.11 -2.73 5.46
C ASN A 39 3.92 -4.24 5.70
N GLU A 40 4.83 -5.06 5.17
CA GLU A 40 4.80 -6.53 5.31
C GLU A 40 4.76 -6.98 6.77
N GLU A 41 5.47 -6.26 7.65
CA GLU A 41 5.57 -6.58 9.07
C GLU A 41 4.56 -5.80 9.93
N GLY A 42 3.58 -5.13 9.31
CA GLY A 42 2.73 -4.17 9.99
C GLY A 42 1.94 -4.77 11.16
N LEU A 43 1.40 -5.98 10.98
CA LEU A 43 0.69 -6.71 12.03
C LEU A 43 1.63 -7.13 13.17
N LEU A 44 2.81 -7.65 12.83
CA LEU A 44 3.84 -8.06 13.80
C LEU A 44 4.31 -6.88 14.66
N LYS A 45 4.42 -5.70 14.06
CA LYS A 45 4.81 -4.45 14.72
C LYS A 45 3.68 -3.76 15.48
N GLY A 46 2.45 -4.28 15.42
CA GLY A 46 1.29 -3.65 16.05
C GLY A 46 0.97 -2.27 15.49
N LEU A 47 1.17 -2.06 14.18
CA LEU A 47 0.85 -0.78 13.53
C LEU A 47 -0.66 -0.48 13.64
N PRO A 48 -1.04 0.80 13.67
CA PRO A 48 -2.44 1.17 13.82
C PRO A 48 -3.29 0.70 12.63
N PHE A 49 -4.53 0.31 12.90
CA PHE A 49 -5.49 -0.07 11.86
C PHE A 49 -5.72 1.06 10.85
N ASN A 50 -5.77 0.71 9.57
CA ASN A 50 -6.01 1.65 8.48
C ASN A 50 -7.38 1.35 7.84
N GLU A 51 -8.40 2.06 8.30
CA GLU A 51 -9.80 1.84 7.89
C GLU A 51 -10.00 2.03 6.39
N GLU A 52 -9.41 3.08 5.82
CA GLU A 52 -9.53 3.38 4.38
C GLU A 52 -8.87 2.30 3.53
N ALA A 53 -7.62 1.92 3.87
CA ALA A 53 -6.91 0.88 3.15
C ALA A 53 -7.61 -0.49 3.29
N THR A 54 -8.13 -0.79 4.48
CA THR A 54 -8.88 -2.02 4.74
C THR A 54 -10.13 -2.11 3.87
N LYS A 55 -10.89 -1.01 3.77
CA LYS A 55 -12.09 -0.96 2.91
C LYS A 55 -11.75 -1.20 1.44
N ILE A 56 -10.63 -0.66 0.97
CA ILE A 56 -10.18 -0.82 -0.43
C ILE A 56 -9.68 -2.24 -0.69
N CYS A 57 -8.92 -2.83 0.23
CA CYS A 57 -8.30 -4.15 0.06
C CYS A 57 -9.22 -5.31 0.46
N GLY A 58 -10.35 -5.05 1.12
CA GLY A 58 -11.28 -6.09 1.59
C GLY A 58 -10.67 -7.02 2.64
N THR A 59 -9.55 -6.65 3.24
CA THR A 59 -8.84 -7.38 4.29
C THR A 59 -8.20 -6.38 5.26
N GLY A 60 -7.90 -6.82 6.48
CA GLY A 60 -7.38 -5.96 7.54
C GLY A 60 -5.98 -5.41 7.21
N ILE A 61 -5.90 -4.13 6.85
CA ILE A 61 -4.65 -3.41 6.60
C ILE A 61 -4.31 -2.54 7.80
N VAL A 62 -3.03 -2.54 8.18
CA VAL A 62 -2.47 -1.71 9.26
C VAL A 62 -1.32 -0.85 8.75
N GLY A 63 -1.02 0.24 9.46
CA GLY A 63 0.04 1.17 9.12
C GLY A 63 -0.28 2.05 7.91
N ASN A 64 0.77 2.53 7.26
CA ASN A 64 0.65 3.33 6.05
C ASN A 64 0.45 2.43 4.83
N ALA A 65 -0.36 2.92 3.89
CA ALA A 65 -0.60 2.26 2.62
C ALA A 65 -0.42 3.26 1.47
N VAL A 66 0.10 2.77 0.34
CA VAL A 66 0.31 3.56 -0.88
C VAL A 66 -0.44 2.90 -2.03
N ILE A 67 -1.37 3.64 -2.63
CA ILE A 67 -2.07 3.22 -3.84
C ILE A 67 -1.26 3.68 -5.04
N LEU A 68 -0.98 2.76 -5.97
CA LEU A 68 -0.36 3.06 -7.25
C LEU A 68 -1.39 2.91 -8.36
N LYS A 69 -1.45 3.91 -9.24
CA LYS A 69 -2.27 3.90 -10.46
C LYS A 69 -1.43 4.29 -11.67
N GLY A 70 -1.96 4.03 -12.88
CA GLY A 70 -1.35 4.49 -14.12
C GLY A 70 0.13 4.16 -14.24
N ASN A 71 0.95 5.17 -14.50
CA ASN A 71 2.40 5.07 -14.70
C ASN A 71 3.17 4.74 -13.41
N ALA A 72 2.51 4.77 -12.26
CA ALA A 72 3.12 4.44 -10.98
C ALA A 72 3.11 2.93 -10.65
N LYS A 73 2.37 2.10 -11.41
CA LYS A 73 2.27 0.66 -11.16
C LYS A 73 3.65 -0.05 -11.26
N TRP A 74 3.84 -1.12 -10.49
CA TRP A 74 5.05 -1.95 -10.36
C TRP A 74 5.17 -3.11 -11.37
N ASP A 75 4.20 -3.25 -12.27
CA ASP A 75 4.18 -4.21 -13.38
C ASP A 75 3.74 -3.54 -14.69
#